data_AF-A0A1Q3LSD7-F1
#
_entry.id   AF-A0A1Q3LSD7-F1
#
_cell.length_a   1.000
_cell.length_b   1.000
_cell.length_c   1.000
_cell.angle_alpha   90.00
_cell.angle_beta   90.00
_cell.angle_gamma   90.00
#
_symmetry.space_group_name_H-M   'P 1'
#
loop_
_entity.id
_entity.type
_entity.pdbx_description
1 polymer ?
#
loop_
_entity_poly.entity_id
_entity_poly.type
_entity_poly.pdbx_seq_one_letter_code
_entity_poly.pdbx_strand_id
1 'polypeptide(L)'
;FKALVKDGEINTINQGLTALYASQGHSCLKTLRQWNEAGKRVKKGEHALLLWGKPKGRKRREQPEDGREVDSLDFFPICFVFSVNQVEDRRA
;
A
#
# COMPACT_ATOMS: atom_id res chain seq x y z
N PHE A 1 -4.80 21.40 -25.05
CA PHE A 1 -4.37 20.80 -23.76
C PHE A 1 -5.53 19.99 -23.19
N LYS A 2 -5.36 18.67 -23.04
CA LYS A 2 -6.35 17.83 -22.33
C LYS A 2 -5.92 17.79 -20.87
N ALA A 3 -6.74 18.30 -19.96
CA ALA A 3 -6.46 18.18 -18.53
C ALA A 3 -6.35 16.69 -18.17
N LEU A 4 -5.26 16.29 -17.52
CA LEU A 4 -5.00 14.89 -17.20
C LEU A 4 -5.90 14.41 -16.05
N VAL A 5 -6.23 15.29 -15.10
CA VAL A 5 -7.18 15.12 -13.98
C VAL A 5 -7.58 16.53 -13.50
N LYS A 6 -8.78 16.74 -12.93
CA LYS A 6 -9.15 18.03 -12.29
C LYS A 6 -8.54 18.13 -10.88
N ASP A 7 -8.15 19.34 -10.45
CA ASP A 7 -7.71 19.56 -9.07
C ASP A 7 -8.80 19.16 -8.08
N GLY A 8 -8.41 18.40 -7.05
CA GLY A 8 -9.32 17.89 -6.02
C GLY A 8 -10.05 16.58 -6.36
N GLU A 9 -9.82 15.99 -7.54
CA GLU A 9 -10.46 14.72 -7.93
C GLU A 9 -9.91 13.49 -7.17
N ILE A 10 -8.67 13.58 -6.67
CA ILE A 10 -8.02 12.54 -5.84
C ILE A 10 -7.85 13.08 -4.42
N ASN A 11 -8.56 12.49 -3.46
CA ASN A 11 -8.60 12.98 -2.07
C ASN A 11 -7.47 12.42 -1.19
N THR A 12 -6.88 11.28 -1.58
CA THR A 12 -5.80 10.65 -0.82
C THR A 12 -4.76 10.03 -1.75
N ILE A 13 -3.52 9.90 -1.27
CA ILE A 13 -2.45 9.24 -2.04
C ILE A 13 -2.84 7.81 -2.42
N ASN A 14 -3.43 7.05 -1.50
CA ASN A 14 -3.87 5.67 -1.79
C ASN A 14 -5.01 5.61 -2.81
N GLN A 15 -5.90 6.62 -2.86
CA GLN A 15 -6.91 6.71 -3.92
C GLN A 15 -6.24 6.91 -5.28
N GLY A 16 -5.24 7.80 -5.37
CA GLY A 16 -4.48 8.01 -6.61
C GLY A 16 -3.71 6.78 -7.05
N LEU A 17 -3.02 6.11 -6.13
CA LEU A 17 -2.30 4.85 -6.41
C LEU A 17 -3.26 3.76 -6.89
N THR A 18 -4.42 3.61 -6.22
CA THR A 18 -5.43 2.61 -6.62
C THR A 18 -6.01 2.93 -8.00
N ALA A 19 -6.25 4.20 -8.33
CA ALA A 19 -6.72 4.63 -9.64
C ALA A 19 -5.68 4.35 -10.74
N LEU A 20 -4.39 4.62 -10.46
CA LEU A 20 -3.30 4.29 -11.36
C LEU A 20 -3.23 2.78 -11.62
N TYR A 21 -3.28 1.96 -10.57
CA TYR A 21 -3.30 0.50 -10.71
C TYR A 21 -4.54 0.01 -11.46
N ALA A 22 -5.70 0.62 -11.24
CA ALA A 22 -6.91 0.33 -12.00
C ALA A 22 -6.75 0.62 -13.50
N SER A 23 -6.09 1.72 -13.88
CA SER A 23 -5.76 2.00 -15.29
C SER A 23 -4.80 1.00 -15.92
N GLN A 24 -4.04 0.26 -15.10
CA GLN A 24 -3.15 -0.83 -15.53
C GLN A 24 -3.86 -2.20 -15.51
N GLY A 25 -5.16 -2.24 -15.21
CA GLY A 25 -5.97 -3.45 -15.18
C GLY A 25 -5.98 -4.20 -13.85
N HIS A 26 -5.42 -3.62 -12.79
CA HIS A 26 -5.45 -4.21 -11.47
C HIS A 26 -6.74 -3.87 -10.73
N SER A 27 -7.32 -4.86 -10.05
CA SER A 27 -8.53 -4.69 -9.26
C SER A 27 -8.52 -5.62 -8.06
N CYS A 28 -9.36 -5.33 -7.06
CA CYS A 28 -9.45 -6.10 -5.82
C CYS A 28 -8.09 -6.29 -5.13
N LEU A 29 -7.47 -5.19 -4.72
CA LEU A 29 -6.15 -5.22 -4.07
C LEU A 29 -6.27 -5.77 -2.65
N LYS A 30 -5.52 -6.83 -2.35
CA LYS A 30 -5.44 -7.43 -1.01
C LYS A 30 -4.00 -7.76 -0.66
N THR A 31 -3.69 -7.75 0.63
CA THR A 31 -2.39 -8.23 1.13
C THR A 31 -2.24 -9.73 0.86
N LEU A 32 -1.00 -10.23 0.87
CA LEU A 32 -0.72 -11.67 0.74
C LEU A 32 -1.50 -12.51 1.76
N ARG A 33 -1.57 -12.04 3.02
CA ARG A 33 -2.33 -12.70 4.08
C ARG A 33 -3.81 -12.83 3.75
N GLN A 34 -4.43 -11.74 3.31
CA GLN A 34 -5.85 -11.74 2.94
C GLN A 34 -6.15 -12.65 1.74
N TRP A 35 -5.22 -12.80 0.78
CA TRP A 35 -5.36 -13.76 -0.29
C TRP A 35 -5.25 -15.20 0.18
N ASN A 36 -4.29 -15.49 1.07
CA ASN A 36 -4.13 -16.81 1.67
C ASN A 36 -5.38 -17.22 2.47
N GLU A 37 -5.96 -16.30 3.24
CA GLU A 37 -7.23 -16.49 3.97
C GLU A 37 -8.41 -16.72 3.01
N ALA A 38 -8.36 -16.14 1.80
CA ALA A 38 -9.34 -16.36 0.74
C ALA A 38 -9.07 -17.62 -0.10
N GLY A 39 -8.16 -18.52 0.31
CA GLY A 39 -7.85 -19.76 -0.40
C GLY A 39 -7.06 -19.57 -1.71
N LYS A 40 -6.47 -18.39 -1.92
CA LYS A 40 -5.65 -18.08 -3.10
C LYS A 40 -4.18 -17.89 -2.72
N ARG A 41 -3.29 -18.06 -3.69
CA ARG A 41 -1.84 -17.78 -3.56
C ARG A 41 -1.39 -16.87 -4.69
N VAL A 42 -0.38 -16.05 -4.44
CA VAL A 42 0.25 -15.22 -5.48
C VAL A 42 1.02 -16.13 -6.45
N LYS A 43 0.87 -15.88 -7.76
CA LYS A 43 1.59 -16.62 -8.81
C LYS A 43 3.08 -16.35 -8.70
N LYS A 44 3.91 -17.35 -8.99
CA LYS A 44 5.38 -17.19 -8.92
C LYS A 44 5.85 -16.15 -9.95
N GLY A 45 6.70 -15.22 -9.53
CA GLY A 45 7.25 -14.16 -10.38
C GLY A 45 6.42 -12.87 -10.40
N GLU A 46 5.25 -12.84 -9.78
CA GLU A 46 4.46 -11.62 -9.63
C GLU A 46 5.09 -10.66 -8.62
N HIS A 47 4.96 -9.36 -8.89
CA HIS A 47 5.44 -8.28 -8.03
C HIS A 47 4.29 -7.58 -7.31
N ALA A 48 4.52 -7.22 -6.06
CA ALA A 48 3.53 -6.51 -5.27
C ALA A 48 3.32 -5.07 -5.77
N LEU A 49 2.07 -4.62 -5.69
CA LEU A 49 1.69 -3.22 -5.79
C LEU A 49 1.84 -2.56 -4.41
N LEU A 50 2.16 -1.27 -4.38
CA LEU A 50 2.52 -0.57 -3.14
C LEU A 50 1.48 0.46 -2.76
N LEU A 51 1.03 0.41 -1.51
CA LEU A 51 0.21 1.45 -0.90
C LEU A 51 0.90 1.98 0.35
N TRP A 52 0.56 3.20 0.76
CA TRP A 52 0.95 3.68 2.08
C TRP A 52 0.10 3.01 3.14
N GLY A 53 0.76 2.36 4.09
CA GLY A 53 0.11 1.81 5.26
C GLY A 53 -0.28 2.90 6.27
N LYS A 54 -1.07 2.50 7.26
CA LYS A 54 -1.47 3.40 8.34
C LYS A 54 -0.23 3.94 9.05
N PRO A 55 -0.10 5.28 9.24
CA PRO A 55 1.00 5.85 9.99
C PRO A 55 1.11 5.21 11.38
N LYS A 56 2.34 4.92 11.76
CA LYS A 56 2.69 4.42 13.08
C LYS A 56 3.42 5.53 13.81
N GLY A 57 2.82 6.01 14.89
CA GLY A 57 3.54 6.84 15.85
C GLY A 57 4.76 6.07 16.35
N ARG A 58 5.93 6.69 16.29
CA ARG A 58 7.08 6.15 17.02
C ARG A 58 6.70 6.18 18.50
N LYS A 59 6.57 5.01 19.14
CA LYS A 59 6.67 4.98 20.60
C LYS A 59 8.03 5.61 20.90
N ARG A 60 8.02 6.75 21.60
CA ARG A 60 9.21 7.49 22.01
C ARG A 60 10.16 6.49 22.65
N ARG A 61 11.15 5.99 21.90
CA ARG A 61 12.33 5.40 22.52
C ARG A 61 12.94 6.53 23.32
N GLU A 62 13.32 6.23 24.55
CA GLU A 62 13.88 7.15 25.54
C GLU A 62 14.72 8.23 24.85
N GLN A 63 14.42 9.49 25.19
CA GLN A 63 15.08 10.65 24.61
C GLN A 63 16.61 10.42 24.65
N PRO A 64 17.35 10.72 23.57
CA PRO A 64 18.79 10.85 23.70
C PRO A 64 19.07 11.91 24.79
N GLU A 65 19.98 11.63 25.72
CA GLU A 65 20.34 12.60 26.77
C GLU A 65 20.95 13.90 26.19
N ASP A 66 21.43 13.84 24.95
CA ASP A 66 21.76 15.01 24.15
C ASP A 66 20.47 15.60 23.58
N GLY A 67 20.04 16.76 24.10
CA GLY A 67 18.79 17.49 23.79
C GLY A 67 18.54 17.89 22.33
N ARG A 68 18.68 16.97 21.39
CA ARG A 68 18.25 17.07 20.00
C ARG A 68 16.74 16.85 19.94
N GLU A 69 16.02 17.80 19.34
CA GLU A 69 14.60 17.64 19.05
C GLU A 69 14.37 16.39 18.20
N VAL A 70 13.62 15.43 18.73
CA VAL A 70 13.18 14.27 17.97
C VAL A 70 12.01 14.71 17.11
N ASP A 71 12.30 14.94 15.83
CA ASP A 71 11.28 15.26 14.83
C ASP A 71 10.17 14.20 14.89
N SER A 72 8.99 14.64 15.31
CA SER A 72 7.84 13.78 15.66
C SER A 72 7.08 13.28 14.42
N LEU A 73 7.79 13.09 13.31
CA LEU A 73 7.19 12.62 12.07
C LEU A 73 6.67 11.20 12.25
N ASP A 74 5.39 11.03 11.92
CA ASP A 74 4.75 9.73 11.82
C ASP A 74 5.51 8.86 10.81
N PHE A 75 5.82 7.62 11.19
CA PHE A 75 6.40 6.67 10.25
C PHE A 75 5.28 6.08 9.38
N PHE A 76 5.34 6.31 8.07
CA PHE A 76 4.40 5.76 7.10
C PHE A 76 4.97 4.47 6.47
N PRO A 77 4.55 3.28 6.91
CA PRO A 77 5.07 2.03 6.34
C PRO A 77 4.57 1.81 4.91
N ILE A 78 5.33 1.04 4.12
CA ILE A 78 4.86 0.52 2.84
C ILE A 78 4.01 -0.74 3.07
N CYS A 79 2.86 -0.81 2.39
CA CYS A 79 1.97 -1.96 2.39
C CYS A 79 2.01 -2.64 1.01
N PHE A 80 2.43 -3.90 1.01
CA PHE A 80 2.45 -4.75 -0.18
C PHE A 80 1.08 -5.40 -0.40
N VAL A 81 0.48 -5.13 -1.55
CA VAL A 81 -0.80 -5.72 -1.99
C VAL A 81 -0.66 -6.36 -3.35
N PHE A 82 -1.57 -7.28 -3.66
CA PHE A 82 -1.63 -8.01 -4.91
C PHE A 82 -3.05 -7.92 -5.46
N SER A 83 -3.15 -7.81 -6.78
CA SER A 83 -4.41 -7.77 -7.51
C SER A 83 -4.93 -9.18 -7.79
N VAL A 84 -6.22 -9.30 -8.08
CA VAL A 84 -6.89 -10.58 -8.40
C VAL A 84 -6.24 -11.30 -9.60
N ASN A 85 -5.68 -10.56 -10.56
CA ASN A 85 -4.99 -11.13 -11.72
C ASN A 85 -3.62 -11.76 -11.38
N GLN A 86 -3.04 -11.43 -10.22
CA GLN A 86 -1.73 -11.89 -9.75
C GLN A 86 -1.82 -13.14 -8.86
N VAL A 87 -3.03 -13.64 -8.63
CA VAL A 87 -3.26 -14.79 -7.75
C VAL A 87 -3.91 -15.95 -8.51
N GLU A 88 -3.75 -17.15 -7.97
CA GLU A 88 -4.35 -18.39 -8.42
C GLU A 88 -4.92 -19.16 -7.22
N ASP A 89 -5.85 -20.08 -7.47
CA ASP A 89 -6.40 -20.91 -6.40
C ASP A 89 -5.31 -21.80 -5.82
N ARG A 90 -5.31 -21.90 -4.49
CA ARG A 90 -4.41 -22.79 -3.78
C ARG A 90 -4.89 -24.22 -4.03
N ARG A 91 -4.30 -24.88 -5.03
CA ARG A 91 -4.55 -26.32 -5.28
C ARG A 91 -4.31 -27.08 -3.98
N ALA A 92 -5.24 -27.98 -3.67
CA ALA A 92 -5.18 -28.89 -2.53
C ALA A 92 -3.94 -29.79 -2.61
#